data_AF-A0A7J3M0Y0-F1
#
_entry.id   AF-A0A7J3M0Y0-F1
#
_cell.length_a   1.000
_cell.length_b   1.000
_cell.length_c   1.000
_cell.angle_alpha   90.00
_cell.angle_beta   90.00
_cell.angle_gamma   90.00
#
_symmetry.space_group_name_H-M   'P 1'
#
loop_
_entity.id
_entity.type
_entity.pdbx_description
1 polymer ?
#
loop_
_entity_poly.entity_id
_entity_poly.type
_entity_poly.pdbx_seq_one_letter_code
_entity_poly.pdbx_strand_id
1 'polypeptide(L)'
;MEWDKEKFKRMFPNLYSEMGERLIPTVLDHLEVCKNLKEAIEVIDYFEKRGEITKEYASFLRGNEALLKSLIGKRKRGEYESRGLL
;
A
#
# COMPACT_ATOMS: atom_id res chain seq x y z
N MET A 1 2.74 13.15 -24.91
CA MET A 1 2.10 13.12 -23.58
C MET A 1 3.20 12.95 -22.55
N GLU A 2 3.75 14.05 -22.03
CA GLU A 2 4.54 13.96 -20.81
C GLU A 2 3.55 13.80 -19.66
N TRP A 3 3.41 12.59 -19.16
CA TRP A 3 2.80 12.41 -17.85
C TRP A 3 3.70 13.09 -16.82
N ASP A 4 3.13 14.02 -16.06
CA ASP A 4 3.79 14.68 -14.94
C ASP A 4 4.25 13.60 -13.94
N LYS A 5 5.56 13.33 -13.94
CA LYS A 5 6.17 12.28 -13.12
C LYS A 5 5.91 12.51 -11.63
N GLU A 6 5.76 13.76 -11.19
CA GLU A 6 5.42 14.06 -9.80
C GLU A 6 3.97 13.68 -9.50
N LYS A 7 3.04 13.99 -10.41
CA LYS A 7 1.65 13.56 -10.26
C LYS A 7 1.52 12.04 -10.26
N PHE A 8 2.23 11.34 -11.14
CA PHE A 8 2.25 9.87 -11.17
C PHE A 8 2.83 9.29 -9.88
N LYS A 9 3.95 9.82 -9.38
CA LYS A 9 4.56 9.40 -8.12
C LYS A 9 3.64 9.63 -6.92
N ARG A 10 2.87 10.73 -6.89
CA ARG A 10 1.90 11.02 -5.82
C ARG A 10 0.69 10.11 -5.87
N MET A 11 0.21 9.76 -7.06
CA MET A 11 -1.01 8.96 -7.24
C MET A 11 -0.74 7.45 -7.21
N PHE A 12 0.42 7.03 -7.71
CA PHE A 12 0.83 5.63 -7.84
C PHE A 12 2.24 5.40 -7.27
N PRO A 13 2.49 5.72 -5.98
CA PRO A 13 3.82 5.58 -5.38
C PRO A 13 4.31 4.14 -5.45
N ASN A 14 3.41 3.16 -5.32
CA ASN A 14 3.76 1.75 -5.40
C ASN A 14 4.14 1.31 -6.81
N LEU A 15 3.40 1.74 -7.84
CA LEU A 15 3.73 1.43 -9.23
C LEU A 15 5.07 2.08 -9.63
N TYR A 16 5.36 3.27 -9.11
CA TYR A 16 6.65 3.91 -9.29
C TYR A 16 7.79 3.15 -8.60
N SER A 17 7.57 2.67 -7.37
CA SER A 17 8.54 1.81 -6.65
C SER A 17 8.69 0.41 -7.27
N GLU A 18 7.64 -0.11 -7.92
CA GLU A 18 7.65 -1.39 -8.66
C GLU A 18 8.50 -1.35 -9.93
N MET A 19 8.74 -0.16 -10.48
CA MET A 19 9.70 0.03 -11.58
C MET A 19 11.17 -0.06 -11.10
N GLY A 20 11.41 -0.25 -9.79
CA GLY A 20 12.71 -0.55 -9.18
C GLY A 20 12.73 -1.89 -8.40
N GLU A 21 13.88 -2.27 -7.82
CA GLU A 21 14.00 -3.49 -7.00
C GLU A 21 13.21 -3.36 -5.69
N ARG A 22 12.18 -4.20 -5.49
CA ARG A 22 11.36 -4.23 -4.27
C ARG A 22 12.15 -4.81 -3.09
N LEU A 23 12.77 -3.94 -2.30
CA LEU A 23 13.39 -4.31 -1.02
C LEU A 23 12.51 -4.02 0.20
N ILE A 24 11.48 -3.17 0.07
CA ILE A 24 10.68 -2.69 1.22
C ILE A 24 9.18 -2.89 0.97
N PRO A 25 8.44 -3.49 1.93
CA PRO A 25 6.97 -3.61 1.85
C PRO A 25 6.28 -2.25 1.73
N THR A 26 5.26 -2.17 0.87
CA THR A 26 4.43 -0.98 0.70
C THR A 26 3.14 -1.07 1.50
N VAL A 27 2.40 0.04 1.62
CA VAL A 27 1.09 0.04 2.30
C VAL A 27 0.15 -1.05 1.76
N LEU A 28 0.17 -1.35 0.46
CA LEU A 28 -0.68 -2.39 -0.14
C LEU A 28 -0.29 -3.78 0.34
N ASP A 29 1.00 -4.07 0.49
CA ASP A 29 1.46 -5.35 1.03
C ASP A 29 0.99 -5.57 2.47
N HIS A 30 0.93 -4.49 3.25
CA HIS A 30 0.35 -4.52 4.60
C HIS A 30 -1.18 -4.70 4.58
N LEU A 31 -1.87 -4.13 3.59
CA LEU A 31 -3.32 -4.35 3.42
C LEU A 31 -3.66 -5.79 3.06
N GLU A 32 -2.79 -6.49 2.32
CA GLU A 32 -3.01 -7.88 1.93
C GLU A 32 -3.00 -8.88 3.09
N VAL A 33 -2.33 -8.54 4.20
CA VAL A 33 -2.27 -9.38 5.41
C VAL A 33 -3.30 -8.98 6.48
N CYS A 34 -4.05 -7.90 6.25
CA CYS A 34 -5.11 -7.48 7.16
C CYS A 34 -6.23 -8.52 7.22
N LYS A 35 -6.91 -8.60 8.37
CA LYS A 35 -8.02 -9.53 8.64
C LYS A 35 -9.39 -8.88 8.40
N ASN A 36 -9.48 -7.56 8.50
CA ASN A 36 -10.73 -6.83 8.37
C ASN A 36 -10.48 -5.36 7.96
N LEU A 37 -11.57 -4.66 7.63
CA LEU A 37 -11.52 -3.26 7.21
C LEU A 37 -10.97 -2.33 8.28
N LYS A 38 -11.25 -2.59 9.56
CA LYS A 38 -10.76 -1.75 10.66
C LYS A 38 -9.23 -1.77 10.69
N GLU A 39 -8.63 -2.96 10.63
CA GLU A 39 -7.18 -3.13 10.58
C GLU A 39 -6.58 -2.45 9.33
N ALA A 40 -7.24 -2.57 8.18
CA ALA A 40 -6.82 -1.88 6.96
C ALA A 40 -6.78 -0.35 7.12
N ILE A 41 -7.80 0.23 7.76
CA ILE A 41 -7.84 1.68 8.05
C ILE A 41 -6.71 2.08 9.01
N GLU A 42 -6.46 1.29 10.06
CA GLU A 42 -5.37 1.55 11.01
C GLU A 42 -3.99 1.52 10.31
N VAL A 43 -3.79 0.59 9.38
CA VAL A 43 -2.58 0.54 8.54
C VAL A 43 -2.46 1.80 7.69
N ILE A 44 -3.53 2.22 7.00
CA ILE A 44 -3.50 3.44 6.17
C ILE A 44 -3.15 4.67 7.02
N ASP A 45 -3.79 4.82 8.17
CA ASP A 45 -3.53 5.94 9.08
C ASP A 45 -2.09 5.94 9.62
N TYR A 46 -1.52 4.77 9.88
CA TYR A 46 -0.12 4.65 10.30
C TYR A 46 0.84 5.13 9.20
N PHE A 47 0.65 4.68 7.96
CA PHE A 47 1.49 5.07 6.83
C PHE A 47 1.35 6.57 6.51
N GLU A 48 0.15 7.14 6.62
CA GLU A 48 -0.07 8.59 6.47
C GLU A 48 0.65 9.37 7.57
N LYS A 49 0.53 8.95 8.84
CA LYS A 49 1.20 9.62 9.98
C LYS A 49 2.72 9.61 9.87
N ARG A 50 3.30 8.55 9.29
CA ARG A 50 4.75 8.47 9.05
C ARG A 50 5.21 9.24 7.82
N GLY A 51 4.30 9.73 6.99
CA GLY A 51 4.62 10.43 5.73
C GLY A 51 5.06 9.49 4.60
N GLU A 52 4.87 8.18 4.75
CA GLU A 52 5.20 7.16 3.74
C GLU A 52 4.20 7.19 2.57
N ILE A 53 2.97 7.66 2.84
CA ILE A 53 1.96 7.95 1.82
C ILE A 53 1.42 9.36 1.99
N THR A 54 0.99 9.96 0.88
CA THR A 54 0.36 11.27 0.89
C THR A 54 -1.05 11.21 1.49
N LYS A 55 -1.52 12.34 2.01
CA LYS A 55 -2.91 12.50 2.46
C LYS A 55 -3.92 12.21 1.35
N GLU A 56 -3.61 12.61 0.12
CA GLU A 56 -4.45 12.32 -1.04
C GLU A 56 -4.60 10.81 -1.28
N TYR A 57 -3.48 10.06 -1.21
CA TYR A 57 -3.49 8.62 -1.41
C TYR A 57 -4.16 7.87 -0.25
N ALA A 58 -3.90 8.29 0.99
CA ALA A 58 -4.59 7.76 2.17
C ALA A 58 -6.11 7.98 2.09
N SER A 59 -6.55 9.17 1.69
CA SER A 59 -7.97 9.48 1.48
C SER A 59 -8.59 8.62 0.37
N PHE A 60 -7.87 8.39 -0.72
CA PHE A 60 -8.31 7.50 -1.79
C PHE A 60 -8.52 6.06 -1.28
N LEU A 61 -7.56 5.52 -0.53
CA LEU A 61 -7.65 4.16 0.01
C LEU A 61 -8.83 4.00 0.98
N ARG A 62 -9.00 4.95 1.92
CA ARG A 62 -10.13 4.97 2.86
C ARG A 62 -11.48 5.05 2.16
N GLY A 63 -11.57 5.80 1.06
CA GLY A 63 -12.80 5.98 0.28
C GLY A 63 -13.16 4.80 -0.61
N ASN A 64 -12.28 3.80 -0.76
CA ASN A 64 -12.43 2.73 -1.73
C ASN A 64 -12.58 1.36 -1.06
N GLU A 65 -13.72 1.15 -0.39
CA GLU A 65 -13.99 -0.09 0.37
C GLU A 65 -13.93 -1.35 -0.50
N ALA A 66 -14.38 -1.28 -1.75
CA ALA A 66 -14.30 -2.39 -2.70
C ALA A 66 -12.85 -2.84 -2.95
N LEU A 67 -11.93 -1.87 -3.11
CA LEU A 67 -10.50 -2.14 -3.24
C LEU A 67 -9.96 -2.80 -1.97
N LEU A 68 -10.27 -2.26 -0.79
CA LEU A 68 -9.80 -2.82 0.49
C LEU A 68 -10.29 -4.26 0.68
N LYS A 69 -11.57 -4.54 0.42
CA LYS A 69 -12.12 -5.91 0.46
C LYS A 69 -11.43 -6.84 -0.54
N SER A 70 -11.01 -6.33 -1.69
CA SER A 70 -10.29 -7.12 -2.69
C SER A 70 -8.84 -7.43 -2.29
N LEU A 71 -8.27 -6.69 -1.33
CA LEU A 71 -6.88 -6.84 -0.88
C LEU A 71 -6.80 -7.67 0.41
N ILE A 72 -7.67 -7.40 1.37
CA ILE A 72 -7.72 -8.04 2.69
C ILE A 72 -7.73 -9.57 2.55
N GLY A 73 -6.81 -10.23 3.23
CA GLY A 73 -6.74 -11.70 3.30
C GLY A 73 -6.17 -12.38 2.05
N LYS A 74 -5.60 -11.63 1.09
CA LYS A 74 -4.91 -12.22 -0.07
C LYS A 74 -3.57 -12.90 0.28
N ARG A 75 -2.95 -12.55 1.41
CA ARG A 75 -1.67 -13.12 1.85
C ARG A 75 -1.73 -13.65 3.27
N LYS A 76 -0.89 -14.66 3.56
CA LYS A 76 -0.73 -15.19 4.93
C LYS A 76 0.42 -14.48 5.65
N ARG A 77 0.22 -14.19 6.93
CA ARG A 77 1.26 -13.64 7.81
C ARG A 77 2.46 -14.60 7.85
N GLY A 78 3.66 -14.13 7.48
CA GLY A 78 4.90 -14.93 7.40
C GLY A 78 5.44 -15.21 5.98
N GLU A 79 4.77 -14.76 4.92
CA GLU A 79 5.28 -14.95 3.54
C GLU A 79 6.56 -14.15 3.22
N TYR A 80 6.83 -13.07 3.95
CA TYR A 80 8.10 -12.33 3.83
C TYR A 80 9.31 -13.14 4.31
N GLU A 81 9.12 -13.93 5.39
CA GLU A 81 10.17 -14.77 5.98
C GLU A 81 10.47 -16.01 5.11
N SER A 82 9.48 -16.50 4.36
CA SER A 82 9.60 -17.70 3.54
C SER A 82 10.05 -17.44 2.09
N ARG A 83 10.08 -16.17 1.65
CA ARG A 83 10.59 -15.76 0.33
C ARG A 83 11.96 -15.07 0.37
N GLY A 84 12.61 -14.99 1.53
CA GLY A 84 13.97 -14.46 1.67
C GLY A 84 14.10 -12.96 1.43
N LEU A 85 13.09 -12.16 1.82
CA LEU A 85 13.11 -10.70 1.72
C LEU A 85 13.48 -10.00 3.05
N LEU A 86 14.33 -10.65 3.85
CA LEU A 86 14.96 -10.09 5.06
C LEU A 86 16.47 -10.28 5.00
#